data_AF-A0A2V2VKV2-F1
#
_entry.id   AF-A0A2V2VKV2-F1
#
_cell.length_a   1.000
_cell.length_b   1.000
_cell.length_c   1.000
_cell.angle_alpha   90.00
_cell.angle_beta   90.00
_cell.angle_gamma   90.00
#
_symmetry.space_group_name_H-M   'P 1'
#
loop_
_entity.id
_entity.type
_entity.pdbx_description
1 polymer ?
#
loop_
_entity_poly.entity_id
_entity_poly.type
_entity_poly.pdbx_seq_one_letter_code
_entity_poly.pdbx_strand_id
1 'polypeptide(L)'
;MDVKAMCIWKGHNGQLEEQARNKRGNKRRNKRGNSGGTSEGTNGGTSEGTSGEKAREQAKYWETVNERMEEVGPIPRCIFSGLEYRIHLTAIDAAVGNINATNATDYMGVGSDEIWIAKGVSHKIVKVVRVLNEKRVEVGYNAPVSHSARVKITQRLTNMTPPVDVFNLLLRGYSYLAWVALEQSGPATFMNPHAVDIIQRNLTELHPEGRLTSRFSVLSDNPRGHPTRSITLKKLSGNPARINLEYGVLYQPAVGNFPLVDALFFMQSPRKTLVGLQMTTANAHHTPNQHCGAV
;
A
#
# COMPACT_ATOMS: atom_id res chain seq x y z
N MET A 1 2.71 3.94 -2.45
CA MET A 1 1.59 4.82 -2.08
C MET A 1 0.31 4.20 -2.63
N ASP A 2 -0.66 3.90 -1.77
CA ASP A 2 -1.93 3.28 -2.15
C ASP A 2 -2.86 4.31 -2.82
N VAL A 3 -3.12 4.12 -4.11
CA VAL A 3 -4.01 4.97 -4.94
C VAL A 3 -5.42 5.04 -4.32
N LYS A 4 -5.87 3.96 -3.68
CA LYS A 4 -7.18 3.88 -3.03
C LYS A 4 -7.23 4.76 -1.78
N ALA A 5 -6.14 4.82 -1.01
CA ALA A 5 -6.01 5.68 0.15
C ALA A 5 -5.99 7.17 -0.22
N MET A 6 -5.34 7.53 -1.34
CA MET A 6 -5.32 8.92 -1.83
C MET A 6 -6.69 9.39 -2.35
N CYS A 7 -7.43 8.52 -3.03
CA CYS A 7 -8.82 8.78 -3.43
C CYS A 7 -9.76 8.99 -2.25
N ILE A 8 -9.57 8.24 -1.16
CA ILE A 8 -10.35 8.39 0.08
C ILE A 8 -10.03 9.71 0.78
N TRP A 9 -8.74 10.04 0.89
CA TRP A 9 -8.29 11.29 1.52
C TRP A 9 -8.83 12.52 0.78
N LYS A 10 -8.81 12.51 -0.56
CA LYS A 10 -9.32 13.63 -1.37
C LYS A 10 -10.85 13.73 -1.37
N GLY A 11 -11.56 12.60 -1.31
CA GLY A 11 -13.02 12.58 -1.16
C GLY A 11 -13.51 13.20 0.15
N HIS A 12 -12.83 12.93 1.26
CA HIS A 12 -13.17 13.50 2.57
C HIS A 12 -12.69 14.95 2.74
N ASN A 13 -11.49 15.30 2.26
CA ASN A 13 -10.95 16.64 2.45
C ASN A 13 -11.48 17.68 1.46
N GLY A 14 -11.85 17.29 0.24
CA GLY A 14 -12.47 18.20 -0.73
C GLY A 14 -13.82 18.75 -0.23
N GLN A 15 -14.59 17.92 0.48
CA GLN A 15 -15.87 18.34 1.09
C GLN A 15 -15.67 19.37 2.23
N LEU A 16 -14.58 19.26 3.00
CA LEU A 16 -14.27 20.19 4.09
C LEU A 16 -13.81 21.55 3.57
N GLU A 17 -13.03 21.58 2.48
CA GLU A 17 -12.61 22.82 1.83
C GLU A 17 -13.78 23.56 1.18
N GLU A 18 -14.71 22.84 0.56
CA GLU A 18 -15.91 23.41 -0.06
C GLU A 18 -16.88 23.96 1.00
N GLN A 19 -17.05 23.27 2.14
CA GLN A 19 -17.81 23.80 3.27
C GLN A 19 -17.15 25.02 3.93
N ALA A 20 -15.82 25.06 4.03
CA ALA A 20 -15.09 26.21 4.55
C ALA A 20 -15.17 27.43 3.60
N ARG A 21 -15.14 27.19 2.28
CA ARG A 21 -15.26 28.23 1.24
C ARG A 21 -16.69 28.76 1.16
N ASN A 22 -17.70 27.90 1.29
CA ASN A 22 -19.11 28.30 1.34
C ASN A 22 -19.45 29.06 2.63
N LYS A 23 -18.91 28.67 3.81
CA LYS A 23 -19.04 29.44 5.05
C LYS A 23 -18.38 30.83 4.95
N ARG A 24 -17.20 30.93 4.30
CA ARG A 24 -16.52 32.22 4.05
C ARG A 24 -17.27 33.08 3.01
N GLY A 25 -17.87 32.46 2.00
CA GLY A 25 -18.71 33.13 1.00
C GLY A 25 -20.01 33.69 1.57
N ASN A 26 -20.73 32.91 2.39
CA ASN A 26 -21.96 33.36 3.03
C ASN A 26 -21.72 34.46 4.08
N LYS A 27 -20.60 34.39 4.84
CA LYS A 27 -20.21 35.46 5.76
C LYS A 27 -19.84 36.77 5.04
N ARG A 28 -19.35 36.70 3.80
CA ARG A 28 -19.07 37.86 2.94
C ARG A 28 -20.33 38.42 2.27
N ARG A 29 -21.31 37.57 1.93
CA ARG A 29 -22.63 37.98 1.38
C ARG A 29 -23.51 38.65 2.44
N ASN A 30 -23.60 38.11 3.66
CA ASN A 30 -24.34 38.75 4.76
C ASN A 30 -23.75 40.09 5.23
N LYS A 31 -22.51 40.40 4.87
CA LYS A 31 -21.88 41.70 5.16
C LYS A 31 -22.12 42.75 4.07
N ARG A 32 -22.73 42.38 2.93
CA ARG A 32 -22.87 43.23 1.73
C ARG A 32 -24.30 43.41 1.22
N GLY A 33 -25.32 42.91 1.90
CA GLY A 33 -26.71 43.06 1.45
C GLY A 33 -27.69 43.20 2.59
N ASN A 34 -27.99 44.45 2.97
CA ASN A 34 -29.27 44.85 3.52
C ASN A 34 -29.96 45.74 2.46
N SER A 35 -30.81 45.15 1.64
CA SER A 35 -31.85 45.85 0.86
C SER A 35 -32.74 44.79 0.19
N GLY A 36 -34.06 44.98 0.30
CA GLY A 36 -35.08 43.95 0.09
C GLY A 36 -35.35 43.53 -1.35
N GLY A 37 -36.29 42.59 -1.48
CA GLY A 37 -36.88 42.22 -2.77
C GLY A 37 -37.22 40.74 -2.89
N THR A 38 -38.50 40.41 -2.69
CA THR A 38 -39.15 39.11 -2.90
C THR A 38 -39.24 38.74 -4.38
N SER A 39 -38.93 37.50 -4.75
CA SER A 39 -39.68 36.77 -5.78
C SER A 39 -39.44 35.26 -5.66
N GLU A 40 -40.56 34.53 -5.59
CA GLU A 40 -40.64 33.07 -5.75
C GLU A 40 -40.42 32.69 -7.21
N GLY A 41 -39.73 31.58 -7.43
CA GLY A 41 -39.45 31.01 -8.73
C GLY A 41 -38.84 29.62 -8.59
N THR A 42 -39.72 28.64 -8.43
CA THR A 42 -39.45 27.21 -8.35
C THR A 42 -38.67 26.73 -9.58
N ASN A 43 -37.50 26.13 -9.37
CA ASN A 43 -36.88 25.18 -10.29
C ASN A 43 -36.17 24.11 -9.46
N GLY A 44 -36.96 23.12 -9.03
CA GLY A 44 -36.45 21.85 -8.55
C GLY A 44 -36.13 20.95 -9.74
N GLY A 45 -34.93 20.37 -9.74
CA GLY A 45 -34.63 19.18 -10.55
C GLY A 45 -33.50 19.31 -11.56
N THR A 46 -32.24 19.46 -11.13
CA THR A 46 -31.06 18.96 -11.88
C THR A 46 -29.81 18.79 -11.00
N SER A 47 -29.93 18.19 -9.81
CA SER A 47 -28.76 17.95 -8.93
C SER A 47 -28.23 16.51 -8.99
N GLU A 48 -29.06 15.53 -9.39
CA GLU A 48 -28.65 14.11 -9.40
C GLU A 48 -27.83 13.71 -10.64
N GLY A 49 -28.14 14.28 -11.81
CA GLY A 49 -27.41 13.98 -13.06
C GLY A 49 -25.96 14.46 -13.05
N THR A 50 -25.70 15.63 -12.48
CA THR A 50 -24.36 16.26 -12.44
C THR A 50 -23.42 15.61 -11.42
N SER A 51 -23.96 14.97 -10.36
CA SER A 51 -23.17 14.22 -9.37
C SER A 51 -22.66 12.89 -9.95
N GLY A 52 -23.52 12.17 -10.66
CA GLY A 52 -23.16 10.92 -11.33
C GLY A 52 -22.14 11.10 -12.45
N GLU A 53 -22.25 12.18 -13.22
CA GLU A 53 -21.31 12.53 -14.29
C GLU A 53 -19.92 12.85 -13.74
N LYS A 54 -19.83 13.71 -12.71
CA LYS A 54 -18.56 14.02 -12.03
C LYS A 54 -17.89 12.78 -11.44
N ALA A 55 -18.67 11.87 -10.85
CA ALA A 55 -18.14 10.62 -10.32
C ALA A 55 -17.56 9.71 -11.43
N ARG A 56 -18.21 9.66 -12.60
CA ARG A 56 -17.74 8.91 -13.77
C ARG A 56 -16.48 9.53 -14.38
N GLU A 57 -16.42 10.85 -14.51
CA GLU A 57 -15.22 11.56 -14.99
C GLU A 57 -14.04 11.34 -14.05
N GLN A 58 -14.28 11.41 -12.74
CA GLN A 58 -13.25 11.14 -11.74
C GLN A 58 -12.76 9.70 -11.82
N ALA A 59 -13.65 8.72 -12.01
CA ALA A 59 -13.26 7.32 -12.17
C ALA A 59 -12.35 7.12 -13.40
N LYS A 60 -12.73 7.68 -14.57
CA LYS A 60 -11.93 7.63 -15.79
C LYS A 60 -10.57 8.31 -15.63
N TYR A 61 -10.52 9.43 -14.91
CA TYR A 61 -9.26 10.11 -14.62
C TYR A 61 -8.29 9.22 -13.81
N TRP A 62 -8.78 8.53 -12.78
CA TRP A 62 -7.95 7.62 -11.98
C TRP A 62 -7.56 6.35 -12.71
N GLU A 63 -8.44 5.82 -13.56
CA GLU A 63 -8.11 4.73 -14.49
C GLU A 63 -6.93 5.12 -15.37
N THR A 64 -6.98 6.30 -16.00
CA THR A 64 -5.87 6.84 -16.80
C THR A 64 -4.59 7.01 -15.97
N VAL A 65 -4.68 7.48 -14.73
CA VAL A 65 -3.49 7.64 -13.85
C VAL A 65 -2.88 6.27 -13.52
N ASN A 66 -3.70 5.26 -13.27
CA ASN A 66 -3.22 3.90 -12.99
C ASN A 66 -2.56 3.26 -14.20
N GLU A 67 -3.16 3.37 -15.39
CA GLU A 67 -2.56 2.91 -16.65
C GLU A 67 -1.18 3.54 -16.86
N ARG A 68 -1.08 4.86 -16.65
CA ARG A 68 0.21 5.56 -16.75
C ARG A 68 1.19 5.08 -15.69
N MET A 69 0.74 4.82 -14.46
CA MET A 69 1.62 4.31 -13.40
C MET A 69 2.18 2.93 -13.75
N GLU A 70 1.42 2.09 -14.43
CA GLU A 70 1.86 0.77 -14.91
C GLU A 70 2.93 0.87 -16.01
N GLU A 71 2.83 1.91 -16.85
CA GLU A 71 3.73 2.16 -17.99
C GLU A 71 5.01 2.92 -17.62
N VAL A 72 4.90 4.01 -16.85
CA VAL A 72 6.02 4.92 -16.53
C VAL A 72 6.40 4.97 -15.06
N GLY A 73 5.68 4.24 -14.20
CA GLY A 73 5.91 4.23 -12.76
C GLY A 73 5.21 5.41 -12.05
N PRO A 74 5.28 5.47 -10.71
CA PRO A 74 4.58 6.48 -9.90
C PRO A 74 5.31 7.83 -9.90
N ILE A 75 5.71 8.34 -11.07
CA ILE A 75 6.36 9.64 -11.24
C ILE A 75 5.26 10.70 -11.38
N PRO A 76 5.00 11.56 -10.38
CA PRO A 76 3.84 12.46 -10.37
C PRO A 76 3.74 13.33 -11.63
N ARG A 77 4.88 13.83 -12.10
CA ARG A 77 4.96 14.65 -13.31
C ARG A 77 4.47 13.89 -14.56
N CYS A 78 4.79 12.61 -14.68
CA CYS A 78 4.42 11.80 -15.84
C CYS A 78 2.98 11.28 -15.73
N ILE A 79 2.53 10.83 -14.56
CA ILE A 79 1.19 10.23 -14.44
C ILE A 79 0.06 11.27 -14.53
N PHE A 80 0.29 12.50 -14.07
CA PHE A 80 -0.74 13.56 -14.10
C PHE A 80 -0.73 14.41 -15.38
N SER A 81 0.31 14.33 -16.22
CA SER A 81 0.41 15.08 -17.48
C SER A 81 0.53 14.14 -18.68
N GLY A 82 -0.41 14.24 -19.62
CA GLY A 82 -0.39 13.41 -20.83
C GLY A 82 0.81 13.67 -21.74
N LEU A 83 1.37 14.89 -21.75
CA LEU A 83 2.57 15.21 -22.52
C LEU A 83 3.81 14.58 -21.89
N GLU A 84 4.01 14.78 -20.58
CA GLU A 84 5.15 14.23 -19.83
C GLU A 84 5.12 12.71 -19.82
N TYR A 85 3.93 12.11 -19.72
CA TYR A 85 3.70 10.68 -19.89
C TYR A 85 4.31 10.18 -21.20
N ARG A 86 3.92 10.79 -22.33
CA ARG A 86 4.40 10.37 -23.67
C ARG A 86 5.90 10.55 -23.83
N ILE A 87 6.43 11.69 -23.38
CA ILE A 87 7.88 11.95 -23.43
C ILE A 87 8.64 10.88 -22.66
N HIS A 88 8.19 10.55 -21.45
CA HIS A 88 8.86 9.56 -20.61
C HIS A 88 8.70 8.13 -21.17
N LEU A 89 7.53 7.79 -21.69
CA LEU A 89 7.29 6.49 -22.35
C LEU A 89 8.23 6.30 -23.54
N THR A 90 8.35 7.29 -24.43
CA THR A 90 9.31 7.25 -25.55
C THR A 90 10.75 7.13 -25.05
N ALA A 91 11.08 7.79 -23.94
CA ALA A 91 12.41 7.72 -23.34
C ALA A 91 12.73 6.33 -22.77
N ILE A 92 11.72 5.64 -22.20
CA ILE A 92 11.82 4.23 -21.78
C ILE A 92 12.07 3.34 -23.00
N ASP A 93 11.24 3.47 -24.04
CA ASP A 93 11.34 2.62 -25.23
C ASP A 93 12.69 2.79 -25.95
N ALA A 94 13.17 4.03 -26.07
CA ALA A 94 14.49 4.31 -26.62
C ALA A 94 15.62 3.71 -25.78
N ALA A 95 15.53 3.81 -24.44
CA ALA A 95 16.54 3.24 -23.54
C ALA A 95 16.56 1.71 -23.60
N VAL A 96 15.41 1.04 -23.65
CA VAL A 96 15.32 -0.41 -23.86
C VAL A 96 15.83 -0.79 -25.25
N GLY A 97 15.51 -0.01 -26.29
CA GLY A 97 15.98 -0.24 -27.66
C GLY A 97 17.51 -0.23 -27.80
N ASN A 98 18.19 0.56 -26.98
CA ASN A 98 19.65 0.65 -26.93
C ASN A 98 20.34 -0.55 -26.25
N ILE A 99 19.59 -1.43 -25.57
CA ILE A 99 20.11 -2.70 -25.09
C ILE A 99 20.40 -3.58 -26.32
N ASN A 100 21.63 -4.09 -26.41
CA ASN A 100 22.14 -4.94 -27.47
C ASN A 100 23.08 -6.01 -26.88
N ALA A 101 23.57 -6.92 -27.73
CA ALA A 101 24.39 -8.05 -27.27
C ALA A 101 25.69 -7.63 -26.53
N THR A 102 26.27 -6.47 -26.83
CA THR A 102 27.53 -6.04 -26.21
C THR A 102 27.34 -5.42 -24.83
N ASN A 103 26.12 -4.98 -24.49
CA ASN A 103 25.81 -4.37 -23.19
C ASN A 103 24.71 -5.12 -22.42
N ALA A 104 24.19 -6.24 -22.91
CA ALA A 104 23.09 -6.95 -22.27
C ALA A 104 23.40 -7.37 -20.82
N THR A 105 24.64 -7.79 -20.55
CA THR A 105 25.11 -8.15 -19.21
C THR A 105 25.05 -6.97 -18.23
N ASP A 106 25.27 -5.74 -18.72
CA ASP A 106 25.14 -4.54 -17.91
C ASP A 106 23.71 -4.34 -17.40
N TYR A 107 22.70 -4.87 -18.09
CA TYR A 107 21.29 -4.80 -17.68
C TYR A 107 20.81 -5.97 -16.82
N MET A 108 21.69 -6.92 -16.52
CA MET A 108 21.42 -8.01 -15.57
C MET A 108 21.45 -7.55 -14.10
N GLY A 109 21.83 -6.30 -13.84
CA GLY A 109 21.70 -5.67 -12.51
C GLY A 109 20.26 -5.25 -12.15
N VAL A 110 19.32 -5.27 -13.11
CA VAL A 110 17.91 -4.96 -12.84
C VAL A 110 17.33 -5.96 -11.85
N GLY A 111 16.79 -5.48 -10.75
CA GLY A 111 16.21 -6.33 -9.71
C GLY A 111 17.25 -6.96 -8.79
N SER A 112 18.46 -6.40 -8.73
CA SER A 112 19.49 -6.75 -7.75
C SER A 112 19.61 -5.68 -6.67
N ASP A 113 20.00 -6.11 -5.47
CA ASP A 113 20.40 -5.30 -4.33
C ASP A 113 21.91 -4.92 -4.32
N GLU A 114 22.66 -5.32 -5.35
CA GLU A 114 24.05 -4.92 -5.53
C GLU A 114 24.14 -3.52 -6.15
N ILE A 115 25.22 -2.78 -5.80
CA ILE A 115 25.48 -1.47 -6.39
C ILE A 115 25.68 -1.65 -7.90
N TRP A 116 24.78 -1.06 -8.67
CA TRP A 116 24.76 -1.25 -10.10
C TRP A 116 25.64 -0.22 -10.81
N ILE A 117 26.87 -0.64 -11.13
CA ILE A 117 27.86 0.19 -11.80
C ILE A 117 27.99 -0.25 -13.26
N ALA A 118 27.22 0.38 -14.15
CA ALA A 118 27.32 0.11 -15.57
C ALA A 118 27.14 1.39 -16.41
N LYS A 119 27.99 1.53 -17.44
CA LYS A 119 28.18 2.78 -18.20
C LYS A 119 26.97 3.11 -19.10
N GLY A 120 26.15 2.11 -19.46
CA GLY A 120 24.99 2.28 -20.33
C GLY A 120 23.65 2.42 -19.62
N VAL A 121 23.60 2.26 -18.29
CA VAL A 121 22.33 2.13 -17.56
C VAL A 121 21.64 3.47 -17.41
N SER A 122 20.36 3.48 -17.75
CA SER A 122 19.56 4.70 -17.80
C SER A 122 18.58 4.76 -16.63
N HIS A 123 18.62 5.86 -15.88
CA HIS A 123 17.61 6.21 -14.87
C HIS A 123 16.19 6.32 -15.44
N LYS A 124 16.05 6.27 -16.77
CA LYS A 124 14.75 6.24 -17.46
C LYS A 124 14.03 4.90 -17.30
N ILE A 125 14.77 3.79 -17.17
CA ILE A 125 14.18 2.44 -17.11
C ILE A 125 14.33 1.79 -15.74
N VAL A 126 15.18 2.36 -14.87
CA VAL A 126 15.47 1.86 -13.52
C VAL A 126 15.41 2.99 -12.50
N LYS A 127 14.96 2.65 -11.29
CA LYS A 127 15.02 3.48 -10.09
C LYS A 127 15.67 2.70 -8.96
N VAL A 128 16.38 3.40 -8.08
CA VAL A 128 16.86 2.81 -6.83
C VAL A 128 15.77 2.96 -5.77
N VAL A 129 15.32 1.85 -5.21
CA VAL A 129 14.43 1.81 -4.05
C VAL A 129 15.20 1.25 -2.86
N ARG A 130 14.76 1.59 -1.65
CA ARG A 130 15.36 1.05 -0.44
C ARG A 130 14.53 -0.15 0.00
N VAL A 131 15.19 -1.28 0.24
CA VAL A 131 14.54 -2.51 0.69
C VAL A 131 15.32 -3.07 1.88
N LEU A 132 14.69 -3.91 2.67
CA LEU A 132 15.37 -4.70 3.69
C LEU A 132 15.78 -6.04 3.07
N ASN A 133 17.06 -6.39 3.16
CA ASN A 133 17.52 -7.72 2.74
C ASN A 133 17.14 -8.79 3.78
N GLU A 134 17.50 -10.04 3.54
CA GLU A 134 17.22 -11.18 4.44
C GLU A 134 17.75 -10.96 5.87
N LYS A 135 18.88 -10.26 5.99
CA LYS A 135 19.52 -9.90 7.27
C LYS A 135 18.93 -8.63 7.89
N ARG A 136 17.85 -8.10 7.33
CA ARG A 136 17.17 -6.85 7.74
C ARG A 136 18.07 -5.62 7.73
N VAL A 137 19.05 -5.61 6.84
CA VAL A 137 19.87 -4.44 6.56
C VAL A 137 19.21 -3.69 5.41
N GLU A 138 19.09 -2.38 5.55
CA GLU A 138 18.64 -1.50 4.47
C GLU A 138 19.66 -1.54 3.34
N VAL A 139 19.23 -1.99 2.17
CA VAL A 139 20.03 -2.06 0.95
C VAL A 139 19.33 -1.30 -0.18
N GLY A 140 20.13 -0.78 -1.11
CA GLY A 140 19.61 -0.20 -2.35
C GLY A 140 19.25 -1.31 -3.33
N TYR A 141 18.05 -1.29 -3.88
CA TYR A 141 17.58 -2.25 -4.87
C TYR A 141 17.26 -1.55 -6.18
N ASN A 142 17.78 -2.10 -7.26
CA ASN A 142 17.65 -1.56 -8.60
C ASN A 142 16.32 -1.97 -9.24
N ALA A 143 15.22 -1.37 -8.81
CA ALA A 143 13.91 -1.68 -9.36
C ALA A 143 13.74 -1.14 -10.79
N PRO A 144 13.04 -1.85 -11.67
CA PRO A 144 12.52 -1.23 -12.89
C PRO A 144 11.60 -0.05 -12.54
N VAL A 145 11.56 1.00 -13.36
CA VAL A 145 10.72 2.18 -13.09
C VAL A 145 9.25 1.83 -12.98
N SER A 146 8.80 0.87 -13.80
CA SER A 146 7.43 0.41 -13.96
C SER A 146 7.37 -1.08 -14.29
N HIS A 147 6.18 -1.67 -14.23
CA HIS A 147 5.99 -3.06 -14.64
C HIS A 147 6.21 -3.23 -16.15
N SER A 148 5.67 -2.33 -16.97
CA SER A 148 5.88 -2.34 -18.42
C SER A 148 7.36 -2.28 -18.78
N ALA A 149 8.14 -1.41 -18.13
CA ALA A 149 9.58 -1.34 -18.32
C ALA A 149 10.27 -2.68 -17.97
N ARG A 150 9.89 -3.33 -16.86
CA ARG A 150 10.40 -4.66 -16.50
C ARG A 150 10.18 -5.69 -17.60
N VAL A 151 8.96 -5.75 -18.14
CA VAL A 151 8.59 -6.69 -19.21
C VAL A 151 9.43 -6.40 -20.47
N LYS A 152 9.51 -5.13 -20.88
CA LYS A 152 10.28 -4.70 -22.06
C LYS A 152 11.78 -5.01 -21.92
N ILE A 153 12.38 -4.73 -20.76
CA ILE A 153 13.79 -5.07 -20.49
C ILE A 153 14.00 -6.57 -20.56
N THR A 154 13.14 -7.35 -19.88
CA THR A 154 13.24 -8.82 -19.84
C THR A 154 13.14 -9.39 -21.24
N GLN A 155 12.13 -8.98 -22.03
CA GLN A 155 11.95 -9.42 -23.42
C GLN A 155 13.14 -9.07 -24.31
N ARG A 156 13.75 -7.90 -24.08
CA ARG A 156 14.94 -7.48 -24.81
C ARG A 156 16.13 -8.38 -24.47
N LEU A 157 16.32 -8.69 -23.18
CA LEU A 157 17.40 -9.54 -22.68
C LEU A 157 17.25 -11.01 -23.09
N THR A 158 16.04 -11.58 -23.12
CA THR A 158 15.81 -12.96 -23.58
C THR A 158 16.27 -13.20 -25.02
N ASN A 159 16.31 -12.15 -25.84
CA ASN A 159 16.76 -12.24 -27.24
C ASN A 159 18.30 -12.11 -27.38
N MET A 160 19.02 -11.86 -26.28
CA MET A 160 20.45 -11.49 -26.28
C MET A 160 21.29 -12.30 -25.29
N THR A 161 20.65 -13.00 -24.35
CA THR A 161 21.32 -13.73 -23.27
C THR A 161 20.69 -15.11 -23.10
N PRO A 162 21.44 -16.10 -22.57
CA PRO A 162 20.89 -17.42 -22.26
C PRO A 162 19.62 -17.36 -21.40
N PRO A 163 18.60 -18.21 -21.65
CA PRO A 163 17.36 -18.21 -20.87
C PRO A 163 17.57 -18.40 -19.36
N VAL A 164 18.60 -19.15 -18.95
CA VAL A 164 18.94 -19.38 -17.55
C VAL A 164 19.35 -18.09 -16.83
N ASP A 165 20.03 -17.18 -17.51
CA ASP A 165 20.48 -15.92 -16.92
C ASP A 165 19.29 -14.98 -16.69
N VAL A 166 18.40 -14.90 -17.67
CA VAL A 166 17.15 -14.12 -17.53
C VAL A 166 16.21 -14.73 -16.49
N PHE A 167 16.16 -16.06 -16.39
CA PHE A 167 15.41 -16.74 -15.34
C PHE A 167 15.94 -16.36 -13.95
N ASN A 168 17.26 -16.40 -13.76
CA ASN A 168 17.90 -15.96 -12.52
C ASN A 168 17.62 -14.49 -12.21
N LEU A 169 17.62 -13.61 -13.21
CA LEU A 169 17.23 -12.20 -13.06
C LEU A 169 15.82 -12.04 -12.49
N LEU A 170 14.85 -12.79 -13.04
CA LEU A 170 13.46 -12.76 -12.59
C LEU A 170 13.31 -13.27 -11.15
N LEU A 171 14.11 -14.27 -10.76
CA LEU A 171 14.11 -14.82 -9.39
C LEU A 171 14.73 -13.87 -8.36
N ARG A 172 15.71 -13.03 -8.72
CA ARG A 172 16.32 -12.07 -7.78
C ARG A 172 15.30 -11.11 -7.18
N GLY A 173 14.29 -10.70 -7.96
CA GLY A 173 13.19 -9.86 -7.47
C GLY A 173 12.13 -10.60 -6.65
N TYR A 174 12.24 -11.93 -6.50
CA TYR A 174 11.22 -12.75 -5.83
C TYR A 174 11.26 -12.63 -4.31
N SER A 175 12.37 -12.18 -3.73
CA SER A 175 12.45 -11.80 -2.30
C SER A 175 11.44 -10.70 -1.94
N TYR A 176 11.15 -9.77 -2.88
CA TYR A 176 10.08 -8.77 -2.74
C TYR A 176 8.67 -9.37 -2.86
N LEU A 177 8.50 -10.41 -3.67
CA LEU A 177 7.23 -11.14 -3.80
C LEU A 177 6.95 -12.03 -2.58
N ALA A 178 7.99 -12.49 -1.88
CA ALA A 178 7.83 -13.23 -0.63
C ALA A 178 7.10 -12.40 0.44
N TRP A 179 7.33 -11.08 0.48
CA TRP A 179 6.57 -10.16 1.34
C TRP A 179 5.07 -10.14 0.99
N VAL A 180 4.75 -10.00 -0.31
CA VAL A 180 3.35 -10.00 -0.80
C VAL A 180 2.68 -11.36 -0.53
N ALA A 181 3.41 -12.45 -0.75
CA ALA A 181 2.95 -13.79 -0.43
C ALA A 181 2.69 -13.94 1.08
N LEU A 182 3.56 -13.41 1.93
CA LEU A 182 3.41 -13.41 3.39
C LEU A 182 2.24 -12.56 3.88
N GLU A 183 2.00 -11.38 3.31
CA GLU A 183 0.82 -10.56 3.62
C GLU A 183 -0.49 -11.30 3.26
N GLN A 184 -0.50 -12.01 2.12
CA GLN A 184 -1.67 -12.78 1.68
C GLN A 184 -1.87 -14.06 2.49
N SER A 185 -0.81 -14.82 2.74
CA SER A 185 -0.87 -16.13 3.40
C SER A 185 -0.80 -16.04 4.92
N GLY A 186 -0.22 -14.97 5.47
CA GLY A 186 0.02 -14.77 6.89
C GLY A 186 -1.26 -14.83 7.70
N PRO A 187 -2.29 -14.02 7.40
CA PRO A 187 -3.57 -14.08 8.10
C PRO A 187 -4.23 -15.47 7.96
N ALA A 188 -4.17 -16.08 6.77
CA ALA A 188 -4.77 -17.39 6.53
C ALA A 188 -4.07 -18.51 7.34
N THR A 189 -2.81 -18.34 7.68
CA THR A 189 -2.04 -19.28 8.50
C THR A 189 -2.67 -19.46 9.89
N PHE A 190 -3.27 -18.40 10.45
CA PHE A 190 -3.97 -18.47 11.75
C PHE A 190 -5.29 -19.27 11.68
N MET A 191 -5.74 -19.69 10.50
CA MET A 191 -6.88 -20.61 10.39
C MET A 191 -6.50 -22.09 10.51
N ASN A 192 -5.20 -22.41 10.42
CA ASN A 192 -4.70 -23.77 10.51
C ASN A 192 -4.27 -24.08 11.96
N PRO A 193 -4.89 -25.05 12.65
CA PRO A 193 -4.56 -25.40 14.04
C PRO A 193 -3.10 -25.81 14.22
N HIS A 194 -2.53 -26.55 13.26
CA HIS A 194 -1.13 -26.98 13.31
C HIS A 194 -0.16 -25.81 13.16
N ALA A 195 -0.51 -24.84 12.31
CA ALA A 195 0.31 -23.65 12.16
C ALA A 195 0.25 -22.75 13.40
N VAL A 196 -0.92 -22.59 14.02
CA VAL A 196 -1.07 -21.86 15.30
C VAL A 196 -0.25 -22.51 16.40
N ASP A 197 -0.23 -23.85 16.48
CA ASP A 197 0.57 -24.62 17.43
C ASP A 197 2.09 -24.40 17.21
N ILE A 198 2.55 -24.38 15.96
CA ILE A 198 3.94 -24.01 15.63
C ILE A 198 4.24 -22.56 16.03
N ILE A 199 3.36 -21.62 15.68
CA ILE A 199 3.53 -20.20 16.02
C ILE A 199 3.66 -20.05 17.53
N GLN A 200 2.74 -20.65 18.30
CA GLN A 200 2.71 -20.61 19.76
C GLN A 200 4.04 -21.04 20.38
N ARG A 201 4.62 -22.16 19.91
CA ARG A 201 5.92 -22.65 20.41
C ARG A 201 7.09 -21.70 20.14
N ASN A 202 6.96 -20.82 19.15
CA ASN A 202 7.99 -19.87 18.73
C ASN A 202 7.66 -18.42 19.11
N LEU A 203 6.56 -18.15 19.81
CA LEU A 203 6.22 -16.81 20.26
C LEU A 203 7.23 -16.35 21.33
N THR A 204 7.88 -15.22 21.07
CA THR A 204 8.63 -14.51 22.10
C THR A 204 7.73 -13.46 22.71
N GLU A 205 7.43 -13.59 24.00
CA GLU A 205 6.62 -12.61 24.72
C GLU A 205 7.40 -11.31 24.93
N LEU A 206 6.76 -10.18 24.64
CA LEU A 206 7.34 -8.88 24.89
C LEU A 206 7.28 -8.60 26.40
N HIS A 207 8.40 -8.20 26.98
CA HIS A 207 8.50 -7.73 28.36
C HIS A 207 8.23 -6.22 28.42
N PRO A 208 7.07 -5.76 28.94
CA PRO A 208 6.87 -4.35 29.18
C PRO A 208 7.77 -3.91 30.35
N GLU A 209 8.49 -2.80 30.18
CA GLU A 209 9.32 -2.24 31.26
C GLU A 209 8.47 -2.00 32.52
N GLY A 210 9.00 -2.42 33.68
CA GLY A 210 8.34 -2.29 34.98
C GLY A 210 7.45 -3.46 35.41
N ARG A 211 7.38 -4.55 34.65
CA ARG A 211 6.63 -5.78 35.04
C ARG A 211 7.56 -6.97 35.27
N LEU A 212 7.44 -7.59 36.45
CA LEU A 212 8.26 -8.74 36.88
C LEU A 212 7.82 -10.08 36.26
N THR A 213 6.62 -10.16 35.69
CA THR A 213 6.07 -11.41 35.14
C THR A 213 5.70 -11.26 33.67
N SER A 214 6.18 -12.23 32.87
CA SER A 214 5.73 -12.42 31.49
C SER A 214 4.23 -12.75 31.48
N ARG A 215 3.53 -12.31 30.44
CA ARG A 215 2.13 -12.67 30.24
C ARG A 215 2.04 -13.61 29.06
N PHE A 216 1.53 -14.81 29.34
CA PHE A 216 1.17 -15.77 28.31
C PHE A 216 0.39 -15.11 27.19
N SER A 217 0.78 -15.42 25.95
CA SER A 217 0.03 -14.93 24.80
C SER A 217 -1.41 -15.45 24.86
N VAL A 218 -2.35 -14.64 24.38
CA VAL A 218 -3.78 -15.01 24.30
C VAL A 218 -3.97 -16.34 23.55
N LEU A 219 -3.12 -16.61 22.55
CA LEU A 219 -3.09 -17.87 21.81
C LEU A 219 -2.62 -19.05 22.68
N SER A 220 -1.75 -18.80 23.65
CA SER A 220 -1.29 -19.84 24.58
C SER A 220 -2.37 -20.22 25.59
N ASP A 221 -3.15 -19.25 26.06
CA ASP A 221 -4.24 -19.48 27.00
C ASP A 221 -5.45 -20.21 26.35
N ASN A 222 -5.66 -20.04 25.05
CA ASN A 222 -6.70 -20.74 24.31
C ASN A 222 -6.22 -21.14 22.90
N PRO A 223 -5.47 -22.25 22.77
CA PRO A 223 -4.91 -22.72 21.49
C PRO A 223 -5.98 -23.08 20.45
N ARG A 224 -7.19 -23.43 20.90
CA ARG A 224 -8.33 -23.77 20.04
C ARG A 224 -9.19 -22.56 19.68
N GLY A 225 -8.83 -21.37 20.13
CA GLY A 225 -9.57 -20.13 19.89
C GLY A 225 -9.26 -19.46 18.54
N HIS A 226 -8.45 -20.11 17.70
CA HIS A 226 -8.08 -19.58 16.40
C HIS A 226 -9.29 -19.55 15.44
N PRO A 227 -9.31 -18.64 14.45
CA PRO A 227 -10.41 -18.57 13.50
C PRO A 227 -10.45 -19.82 12.60
N THR A 228 -11.64 -20.19 12.12
CA THR A 228 -11.81 -21.33 11.18
C THR A 228 -12.36 -20.90 9.83
N ARG A 229 -12.76 -19.64 9.71
CA ARG A 229 -13.25 -19.01 8.49
C ARG A 229 -12.86 -17.54 8.46
N SER A 230 -12.80 -16.97 7.26
CA SER A 230 -12.52 -15.55 7.06
C SER A 230 -13.68 -14.82 6.40
N ILE A 231 -13.80 -13.52 6.69
CA ILE A 231 -14.73 -12.61 6.03
C ILE A 231 -13.97 -11.34 5.66
N THR A 232 -14.21 -10.84 4.43
CA THR A 232 -13.74 -9.52 4.05
C THR A 232 -14.51 -8.44 4.81
N LEU A 233 -13.81 -7.67 5.63
CA LEU A 233 -14.32 -6.49 6.26
C LEU A 233 -14.41 -5.37 5.21
N LYS A 234 -15.61 -5.22 4.63
CA LYS A 234 -15.88 -4.20 3.61
C LYS A 234 -15.53 -2.81 4.14
N LYS A 235 -15.06 -1.96 3.23
CA LYS A 235 -14.82 -0.54 3.52
C LYS A 235 -16.08 0.06 4.14
N LEU A 236 -15.95 0.60 5.35
CA LEU A 236 -17.04 1.19 6.12
C LEU A 236 -17.46 2.54 5.49
N SER A 237 -18.11 2.50 4.33
CA SER A 237 -18.48 3.68 3.54
C SER A 237 -19.56 4.58 4.18
N GLY A 238 -19.95 4.32 5.43
CA GLY A 238 -20.94 5.12 6.17
C GLY A 238 -20.68 5.20 7.68
N ASN A 239 -19.48 4.82 8.14
CA ASN A 239 -19.08 4.85 9.55
C ASN A 239 -20.18 4.38 10.54
N PRO A 240 -20.63 3.11 10.41
CA PRO A 240 -21.75 2.61 11.20
C PRO A 240 -21.41 2.64 12.70
N ALA A 241 -22.39 3.01 13.53
CA ALA A 241 -22.19 3.14 14.98
C ALA A 241 -21.78 1.82 15.67
N ARG A 242 -22.17 0.67 15.10
CA ARG A 242 -21.81 -0.68 15.58
C ARG A 242 -21.71 -1.66 14.41
N ILE A 243 -20.77 -2.60 14.51
CA ILE A 243 -20.63 -3.73 13.59
C ILE A 243 -20.77 -5.00 14.43
N ASN A 244 -21.64 -5.91 14.01
CA ASN A 244 -21.77 -7.21 14.65
C ASN A 244 -20.63 -8.11 14.14
N LEU A 245 -19.71 -8.45 15.04
CA LEU A 245 -18.57 -9.31 14.76
C LEU A 245 -18.73 -10.62 15.54
N GLU A 246 -18.39 -11.72 14.89
CA GLU A 246 -18.52 -13.07 15.41
C GLU A 246 -17.18 -13.57 15.97
N TYR A 247 -17.26 -14.46 16.96
CA TYR A 247 -16.09 -15.17 17.49
C TYR A 247 -15.62 -16.24 16.50
N GLY A 248 -14.31 -16.48 16.46
CA GLY A 248 -13.71 -17.49 15.57
C GLY A 248 -13.74 -17.11 14.08
N VAL A 249 -14.00 -15.84 13.75
CA VAL A 249 -13.98 -15.32 12.38
C VAL A 249 -12.81 -14.37 12.19
N LEU A 250 -12.00 -14.64 11.16
CA LEU A 250 -10.92 -13.76 10.73
C LEU A 250 -11.44 -12.67 9.79
N TYR A 251 -11.41 -11.44 10.23
CA TYR A 251 -11.80 -10.27 9.45
C TYR A 251 -10.60 -9.66 8.75
N GLN A 252 -10.63 -9.63 7.41
CA GLN A 252 -9.59 -9.04 6.56
C GLN A 252 -10.07 -7.71 5.97
N PRO A 253 -9.40 -6.58 6.25
CA PRO A 253 -9.79 -5.29 5.70
C PRO A 253 -9.74 -5.24 4.16
N ALA A 254 -10.78 -4.70 3.51
CA ALA A 254 -10.81 -4.49 2.06
C ALA A 254 -9.90 -3.34 1.55
N VAL A 255 -9.22 -2.65 2.46
CA VAL A 255 -8.31 -1.54 2.20
C VAL A 255 -7.03 -1.83 2.98
N GLY A 256 -5.88 -1.88 2.29
CA GLY A 256 -4.58 -2.07 2.95
C GLY A 256 -4.25 -0.88 3.85
N ASN A 257 -3.55 -1.13 4.96
CA ASN A 257 -3.13 -0.12 5.95
C ASN A 257 -4.27 0.60 6.71
N PHE A 258 -5.50 0.07 6.70
CA PHE A 258 -6.61 0.61 7.50
C PHE A 258 -7.60 -0.49 7.93
N PRO A 259 -7.65 -0.91 9.21
CA PRO A 259 -6.91 -0.44 10.39
C PRO A 259 -5.42 -0.84 10.37
N LEU A 260 -4.63 -0.47 11.39
CA LEU A 260 -3.20 -0.79 11.60
C LEU A 260 -2.85 -2.30 11.61
N VAL A 261 -3.79 -3.17 11.23
CA VAL A 261 -3.71 -4.63 11.29
C VAL A 261 -4.10 -5.20 9.94
N ASP A 262 -3.39 -6.23 9.49
CA ASP A 262 -3.63 -6.97 8.25
C ASP A 262 -4.84 -7.90 8.35
N ALA A 263 -5.17 -8.33 9.57
CA ALA A 263 -6.42 -9.00 9.89
C ALA A 263 -6.73 -8.91 11.39
N LEU A 264 -7.95 -9.24 11.80
CA LEU A 264 -8.31 -9.35 13.21
C LEU A 264 -9.35 -10.44 13.45
N PHE A 265 -9.42 -10.98 14.67
CA PHE A 265 -10.48 -11.89 15.07
C PHE A 265 -10.80 -11.75 16.56
N PHE A 266 -12.00 -12.17 16.94
CA PHE A 266 -12.40 -12.26 18.33
C PHE A 266 -12.28 -13.69 18.82
N MET A 267 -11.68 -13.84 19.99
CA MET A 267 -11.51 -15.14 20.64
C MET A 267 -12.44 -15.25 21.84
N GLN A 268 -13.06 -16.42 22.00
CA GLN A 268 -13.82 -16.75 23.20
C GLN A 268 -12.81 -16.93 24.36
N SER A 269 -12.82 -16.02 25.33
CA SER A 269 -12.00 -16.12 26.54
C SER A 269 -12.72 -15.44 27.71
N PRO A 270 -12.32 -15.68 28.98
CA PRO A 270 -12.99 -15.10 30.15
C PRO A 270 -13.14 -13.58 30.09
N ARG A 271 -12.25 -12.90 29.36
CA ARG A 271 -12.35 -11.48 28.99
C ARG A 271 -12.43 -11.40 27.48
N LYS A 272 -13.55 -10.93 26.91
CA LYS A 272 -13.72 -10.77 25.45
C LYS A 272 -12.45 -10.18 24.81
N THR A 273 -11.70 -11.00 24.07
CA THR A 273 -10.38 -10.62 23.56
C THR A 273 -10.41 -10.43 22.05
N LEU A 274 -9.96 -9.27 21.61
CA LEU A 274 -9.67 -8.96 20.21
C LEU A 274 -8.19 -9.28 19.95
N VAL A 275 -7.93 -10.05 18.89
CA VAL A 275 -6.58 -10.31 18.39
C VAL A 275 -6.43 -9.57 17.07
N GLY A 276 -5.48 -8.63 17.02
CA GLY A 276 -5.05 -7.97 15.79
C GLY A 276 -3.80 -8.64 15.24
N LEU A 277 -3.84 -9.04 13.97
CA LEU A 277 -2.71 -9.59 13.25
C LEU A 277 -2.07 -8.48 12.43
N GLN A 278 -0.79 -8.27 12.65
CA GLN A 278 0.02 -7.34 11.89
C GLN A 278 1.22 -8.13 11.35
N MET A 279 1.21 -8.40 10.07
CA MET A 279 2.25 -9.08 9.30
C MET A 279 3.35 -8.11 8.89
N THR A 280 3.18 -6.79 9.10
CA THR A 280 4.27 -5.80 8.97
C THR A 280 5.45 -6.21 9.83
N THR A 281 6.63 -6.30 9.22
CA THR A 281 7.87 -6.29 10.00
C THR A 281 7.90 -4.98 10.78
N ALA A 282 7.77 -5.07 12.11
CA ALA A 282 7.87 -3.90 12.97
C ALA A 282 9.20 -3.19 12.66
N ASN A 283 9.14 -1.88 12.40
CA ASN A 283 10.29 -1.02 12.62
C ASN A 283 10.76 -1.31 14.05
N ALA A 284 12.07 -1.51 14.24
CA ALA A 284 12.66 -1.73 15.55
C ALA A 284 11.98 -0.82 16.59
N HIS A 285 11.51 -1.41 17.68
CA HIS A 285 11.14 -0.63 18.84
C HIS A 285 12.37 0.19 19.22
N HIS A 286 12.32 1.49 18.99
CA HIS A 286 13.18 2.40 19.72
C HIS A 286 12.79 2.24 21.19
N THR A 287 13.51 1.40 21.92
CA THR A 287 13.77 1.58 23.34
C THR A 287 15.09 2.35 23.44
N PRO A 288 15.08 3.69 23.37
CA PRO A 288 16.12 4.42 24.07
C PRO A 288 15.81 4.23 25.55
N ASN A 289 16.57 3.35 26.19
CA ASN A 289 16.76 3.35 27.63
C ASN A 289 17.20 4.76 28.05
N GLN A 290 16.24 5.62 28.40
CA GLN A 290 16.51 6.79 29.21
C GLN A 290 16.34 6.37 30.66
N HIS A 291 17.45 5.96 31.28
CA HIS A 291 17.83 6.37 32.63
C HIS A 291 19.26 5.94 32.92
N CYS A 292 20.14 6.93 33.11
CA CYS A 292 21.14 6.95 34.16
C CYS A 292 21.63 8.40 34.31
N GLY A 293 21.21 9.03 35.40
CA GLY A 293 21.89 10.20 35.97
C GLY A 293 22.75 9.79 37.16
N ALA A 294 23.66 10.70 37.53
CA ALA A 294 24.69 10.68 38.59
C ALA A 294 25.89 9.76 38.29
N VAL A 295 27.14 10.22 38.30
CA VAL A 295 27.82 11.33 38.99
C VAL A 295 28.62 12.19 38.01
#